data_AF-A0A7S9DXR1-F1
#
_entry.id   AF-A0A7S9DXR1-F1
#
_cell.length_a   1.000
_cell.length_b   1.000
_cell.length_c   1.000
_cell.angle_alpha   90.00
_cell.angle_beta   90.00
_cell.angle_gamma   90.00
#
_symmetry.space_group_name_H-M   'P 1'
#
loop_
_entity.id
_entity.type
_entity.pdbx_description
1 polymer ?
#
loop_
_entity_poly.entity_id
_entity_poly.type
_entity_poly.pdbx_seq_one_letter_code
_entity_poly.pdbx_strand_id
1 'polypeptide(L)'
;MNMQDLELYQRLDGNKELAEKLIARFATSLPILIVRLTLALKNQDSLRAGSQLTMLKEVASALSAPHILRALTELETQLQGTSCVPSQDCISRVEHIAADFSRHLHACSLGK
;
A
#
# COMPACT_ATOMS: atom_id res chain seq x y z
N MET A 1 2.45 3.45 -17.60
CA MET A 1 1.08 3.42 -17.08
C MET A 1 0.59 4.85 -17.10
N ASN A 2 -0.52 5.13 -17.78
CA ASN A 2 -1.01 6.50 -17.90
C ASN A 2 -1.92 6.82 -16.72
N MET A 3 -1.97 8.11 -16.34
CA MET A 3 -2.82 8.61 -15.26
C MET A 3 -4.30 8.22 -15.45
N GLN A 4 -4.75 8.13 -16.70
CA GLN A 4 -6.12 7.79 -17.09
C GLN A 4 -6.47 6.32 -16.80
N ASP A 5 -5.47 5.46 -16.66
CA ASP A 5 -5.63 4.03 -16.34
C ASP A 5 -5.82 3.79 -14.83
N LEU A 6 -5.70 4.85 -14.01
CA LEU A 6 -5.85 4.76 -12.56
C LEU A 6 -7.33 4.76 -12.17
N GLU A 7 -7.71 3.83 -11.30
CA GLU A 7 -9.04 3.83 -10.67
C GLU A 7 -9.29 5.15 -9.92
N LEU A 8 -8.24 5.71 -9.29
CA LEU A 8 -8.27 7.02 -8.64
C LEU A 8 -8.71 8.13 -9.61
N TYR A 9 -8.24 8.12 -10.85
CA TYR A 9 -8.61 9.14 -11.84
C TYR A 9 -10.09 9.06 -12.20
N GLN A 10 -10.62 7.83 -12.36
CA GLN A 10 -12.03 7.59 -12.64
C GLN A 10 -12.92 8.01 -11.46
N ARG A 11 -12.51 7.69 -10.22
CA ARG A 11 -13.21 8.07 -8.99
C ARG A 11 -13.23 9.58 -8.72
N LEU A 12 -12.37 10.34 -9.40
CA LEU A 12 -12.27 11.80 -9.27
C LEU A 12 -12.85 12.52 -10.50
N ASP A 13 -13.74 11.87 -11.25
CA ASP A 13 -14.40 12.41 -12.45
C ASP A 13 -13.39 12.95 -13.50
N GLY A 14 -12.23 12.29 -13.61
CA GLY A 14 -11.18 12.68 -14.53
C GLY A 14 -10.37 13.91 -14.12
N ASN A 15 -10.44 14.33 -12.85
CA ASN A 15 -9.65 15.43 -12.32
C ASN A 15 -8.17 15.03 -12.13
N LYS A 16 -7.37 15.25 -13.17
CA LYS A 16 -5.94 14.92 -13.21
C LYS A 16 -5.16 15.61 -12.09
N GLU A 17 -5.37 16.90 -11.88
CA GLU A 17 -4.60 17.69 -10.91
C GLU A 17 -4.84 17.20 -9.48
N LEU A 18 -6.09 16.91 -9.12
CA LEU A 18 -6.43 16.37 -7.82
C LEU A 18 -5.82 14.98 -7.61
N ALA A 19 -5.90 14.14 -8.64
CA ALA A 19 -5.34 12.80 -8.59
C ALA A 19 -3.80 12.83 -8.43
N GLU A 20 -3.09 13.71 -9.15
CA GLU A 20 -1.65 13.91 -8.99
C GLU A 20 -1.27 14.41 -7.58
N LYS A 21 -2.04 15.37 -7.03
CA LYS A 21 -1.86 15.86 -5.65
C LYS A 21 -2.03 14.74 -4.62
N LEU A 22 -3.02 13.86 -4.82
CA LEU A 22 -3.26 12.73 -3.92
C LEU A 22 -2.16 11.67 -4.02
N ILE A 23 -1.68 11.36 -5.23
CA ILE A 23 -0.54 10.45 -5.45
C ILE A 23 0.71 11.01 -4.76
N ALA A 24 1.01 12.29 -4.94
CA ALA A 24 2.15 12.95 -4.31
C ALA A 24 2.04 12.90 -2.77
N ARG A 25 0.87 13.26 -2.23
CA ARG A 25 0.61 13.20 -0.78
C ARG A 25 0.75 11.79 -0.22
N PHE A 26 0.28 10.79 -0.96
CA PHE A 26 0.45 9.40 -0.57
C PHE A 26 1.93 8.98 -0.59
N ALA A 27 2.68 9.34 -1.63
CA ALA A 27 4.12 9.07 -1.69
C ALA A 27 4.87 9.65 -0.48
N THR A 28 4.51 10.86 -0.03
CA THR A 28 5.08 11.45 1.19
C THR A 28 4.66 10.72 2.46
N SER A 29 3.44 10.16 2.49
CA SER A 29 2.88 9.49 3.69
C SER A 29 3.25 8.00 3.77
N LEU A 30 3.61 7.37 2.66
CA LEU A 30 3.89 5.94 2.56
C LEU A 30 4.94 5.45 3.57
N PRO A 31 6.11 6.11 3.75
CA PRO A 31 7.10 5.66 4.73
C PRO A 31 6.52 5.56 6.15
N ILE A 32 5.67 6.52 6.53
CA ILE A 32 5.03 6.55 7.85
C ILE A 32 4.04 5.39 8.00
N LEU A 33 3.26 5.10 6.95
CA LEU A 33 2.30 3.98 6.95
C LEU A 33 3.03 2.62 7.07
N ILE A 34 4.14 2.46 6.36
CA ILE A 34 4.98 1.26 6.43
C ILE A 34 5.57 1.09 7.82
N VAL A 35 6.12 2.15 8.43
CA VAL A 35 6.63 2.11 9.81
C VAL A 35 5.52 1.73 10.80
N ARG A 36 4.32 2.28 10.65
CA ARG A 36 3.17 1.96 11.51
C ARG A 36 2.75 0.50 11.38
N LEU A 37 2.71 -0.03 10.16
CA LEU A 37 2.42 -1.45 9.93
C LEU A 37 3.50 -2.33 10.58
N THR A 38 4.79 -2.05 10.34
CA THR A 38 5.90 -2.79 10.95
C THR A 38 5.85 -2.77 12.48
N LEU A 39 5.53 -1.63 13.09
CA LEU A 39 5.37 -1.52 14.55
C LEU A 39 4.16 -2.29 15.06
N ALA A 40 3.02 -2.23 14.37
CA ALA A 40 1.84 -3.01 14.73
C ALA A 40 2.12 -4.51 14.68
N LEU A 41 2.85 -4.96 13.64
CA LEU A 41 3.33 -6.33 13.55
C LEU A 41 4.23 -6.66 14.74
N LYS A 42 5.32 -5.92 14.96
CA LYS A 42 6.26 -6.17 16.08
C LYS A 42 5.57 -6.26 17.45
N ASN A 43 4.54 -5.44 17.67
CA ASN A 43 3.78 -5.41 18.92
C ASN A 43 2.62 -6.43 18.97
N GLN A 44 2.47 -7.26 17.94
CA GLN A 44 1.38 -8.23 17.81
C GLN A 44 -0.02 -7.59 17.88
N ASP A 45 -0.12 -6.33 17.46
CA ASP A 45 -1.36 -5.57 17.44
C ASP A 45 -2.09 -5.84 16.11
N SER A 46 -2.84 -6.95 16.08
CA SER A 46 -3.56 -7.42 14.90
C SER A 46 -4.61 -6.44 14.41
N LEU A 47 -5.27 -5.70 15.31
CA LEU A 47 -6.27 -4.68 14.97
C LEU A 47 -5.61 -3.51 14.24
N ARG A 48 -4.51 -2.98 14.78
CA ARG A 48 -3.77 -1.90 14.10
C ARG A 48 -3.18 -2.39 12.78
N ALA A 49 -2.57 -3.58 12.75
CA ALA A 49 -2.04 -4.15 11.53
C ALA A 49 -3.12 -4.30 10.45
N GLY A 50 -4.29 -4.85 10.80
CA GLY A 50 -5.44 -4.98 9.90
C GLY A 50 -5.94 -3.62 9.36
N SER A 51 -6.03 -2.60 10.22
CA SER A 51 -6.42 -1.26 9.78
C SER A 51 -5.41 -0.63 8.80
N GLN A 52 -4.10 -0.83 9.03
CA GLN A 52 -3.06 -0.34 8.12
C GLN A 52 -3.07 -1.11 6.80
N LEU A 53 -3.26 -2.43 6.84
CA LEU A 53 -3.38 -3.25 5.64
C LEU A 53 -4.59 -2.86 4.80
N THR A 54 -5.75 -2.62 5.43
CA THR A 54 -6.96 -2.16 4.75
C THR A 54 -6.70 -0.85 4.00
N MET A 55 -6.12 0.14 4.67
CA MET A 55 -5.78 1.43 4.05
C MET A 55 -4.80 1.26 2.88
N LEU A 56 -3.75 0.44 3.04
CA LEU A 56 -2.78 0.19 1.98
C LEU A 56 -3.43 -0.53 0.78
N LYS A 57 -4.37 -1.46 1.02
CA LYS A 57 -5.11 -2.14 -0.05
C LYS A 57 -6.00 -1.18 -0.83
N GLU A 58 -6.71 -0.27 -0.15
CA GLU A 58 -7.51 0.76 -0.80
C GLU A 58 -6.65 1.64 -1.71
N VAL A 59 -5.46 2.03 -1.23
CA VAL A 59 -4.53 2.81 -2.06
C VAL A 59 -3.98 1.99 -3.21
N ALA A 60 -3.60 0.73 -3.00
CA ALA A 60 -3.16 -0.15 -4.08
C ALA A 60 -4.23 -0.31 -5.16
N SER A 61 -5.52 -0.41 -4.78
CA SER A 61 -6.65 -0.43 -5.72
C SER A 61 -6.75 0.90 -6.48
N ALA A 62 -6.76 2.03 -5.76
CA ALA A 62 -6.87 3.35 -6.35
C ALA A 62 -5.73 3.64 -7.35
N LEU A 63 -4.53 3.12 -7.08
CA LEU A 63 -3.36 3.24 -7.96
C LEU A 63 -3.32 2.19 -9.08
N SER A 64 -4.36 1.36 -9.25
CA SER A 64 -4.36 0.24 -10.22
C SER A 64 -3.11 -0.64 -10.08
N ALA A 65 -2.73 -0.98 -8.83
CA ALA A 65 -1.53 -1.74 -8.49
C ALA A 65 -1.88 -3.17 -8.02
N PRO A 66 -2.37 -4.06 -8.90
CA PRO A 66 -2.91 -5.38 -8.51
C PRO A 66 -1.85 -6.31 -7.88
N HIS A 67 -0.58 -6.15 -8.26
CA HIS A 67 0.52 -6.92 -7.68
C HIS A 67 0.75 -6.57 -6.20
N ILE A 68 0.67 -5.27 -5.85
CA ILE A 68 0.77 -4.78 -4.47
C ILE A 68 -0.45 -5.23 -3.66
N LEU A 69 -1.64 -5.10 -4.25
CA LEU A 69 -2.89 -5.55 -3.62
C LEU A 69 -2.84 -7.04 -3.27
N ARG A 70 -2.31 -7.87 -4.18
CA ARG A 70 -2.11 -9.30 -3.94
C ARG A 70 -1.11 -9.53 -2.79
N ALA A 71 0.04 -8.87 -2.79
CA ALA A 71 1.04 -9.01 -1.73
C ALA A 71 0.49 -8.61 -0.34
N LEU A 72 -0.29 -7.53 -0.26
CA LEU A 72 -0.97 -7.10 0.96
C LEU A 72 -2.03 -8.11 1.42
N THR A 73 -2.74 -8.75 0.48
CA THR A 73 -3.74 -9.78 0.79
C THR A 73 -3.09 -11.05 1.31
N GLU A 74 -1.99 -11.50 0.67
CA GLU A 74 -1.21 -12.64 1.16
C GLU A 74 -0.64 -12.40 2.56
N LEU A 75 -0.14 -11.18 2.83
CA LEU A 75 0.34 -10.80 4.16
C LEU A 75 -0.80 -10.84 5.19
N GLU A 76 -1.98 -10.32 4.85
CA GLU A 76 -3.14 -10.38 5.75
C GLU A 76 -3.57 -11.83 6.05
N THR A 77 -3.66 -12.70 5.03
CA THR A 77 -3.99 -14.11 5.21
C THR A 77 -2.96 -14.81 6.10
N GLN A 78 -1.67 -14.51 5.93
CA GLN A 78 -0.60 -15.05 6.76
C GLN A 78 -0.79 -14.65 8.23
N LEU A 79 -1.14 -13.39 8.50
CA LEU A 79 -1.38 -12.90 9.86
C LEU A 79 -2.64 -13.49 10.51
N GLN A 80 -3.66 -13.84 9.72
CA GLN A 80 -4.85 -14.53 10.21
C GLN A 80 -4.62 -16.03 10.46
N GLY A 81 -3.73 -16.66 9.69
CA GLY A 81 -3.46 -18.10 9.76
C GLY A 81 -2.45 -18.52 10.84
N THR A 82 -1.53 -17.63 11.24
CA THR A 82 -0.54 -17.93 12.28
C THR A 82 -1.01 -17.46 13.66
N SER A 83 -1.32 -18.41 14.54
CA SER A 83 -1.35 -18.15 15.98
C SER A 83 0.07 -17.81 16.46
N CYS A 84 0.28 -16.53 16.77
CA CYS A 84 1.39 -16.02 17.58
C CYS A 84 2.75 -15.87 16.87
N VAL A 85 3.32 -14.66 17.04
CA VAL A 85 4.63 -14.16 16.62
C VAL A 85 4.78 -13.77 15.13
N PRO A 86 4.96 -12.47 14.83
CA PRO A 86 5.37 -12.02 13.50
C PRO A 86 6.77 -12.58 13.24
N SER A 87 6.89 -13.47 12.27
CA SER A 87 8.21 -13.94 11.85
C SER A 87 8.96 -12.77 11.20
N GLN A 88 10.29 -12.86 11.21
CA GLN A 88 11.16 -11.94 10.47
C GLN A 88 10.74 -11.84 8.99
N ASP A 89 10.15 -12.90 8.44
CA ASP A 89 9.61 -12.94 7.08
C ASP A 89 8.45 -11.95 6.86
N CYS A 90 7.57 -11.75 7.86
CA CYS A 90 6.48 -10.78 7.75
C CYS A 90 7.02 -9.35 7.63
N ILE A 91 8.08 -9.02 8.37
CA ILE A 91 8.72 -7.71 8.31
C ILE A 91 9.40 -7.52 6.95
N SER A 92 10.16 -8.51 6.50
CA SER A 92 10.78 -8.48 5.16
C SER A 92 9.73 -8.35 4.06
N ARG A 93 8.56 -9.00 4.18
CA ARG A 93 7.45 -8.83 3.23
C ARG A 93 6.92 -7.40 3.20
N VAL A 94 6.78 -6.75 4.36
CA VAL A 94 6.37 -5.33 4.43
C VAL A 94 7.38 -4.42 3.74
N GLU A 95 8.68 -4.68 3.89
CA GLU A 95 9.74 -3.91 3.21
C GLU A 95 9.69 -4.09 1.69
N HIS A 96 9.45 -5.30 1.19
CA HIS A 96 9.26 -5.55 -0.24
C HIS A 96 8.02 -4.82 -0.78
N ILE A 97 6.90 -4.86 -0.05
CA ILE A 97 5.68 -4.13 -0.41
C ILE A 97 5.95 -2.62 -0.47
N ALA A 98 6.73 -2.07 0.46
CA ALA A 98 7.12 -0.67 0.47
C ALA A 98 7.96 -0.29 -0.77
N ALA A 99 8.90 -1.16 -1.16
CA ALA A 99 9.71 -0.98 -2.37
C ALA A 99 8.85 -1.01 -3.64
N ASP A 100 7.88 -1.93 -3.71
CA ASP A 100 6.96 -2.03 -4.84
C ASP A 100 6.04 -0.82 -4.94
N PHE A 101 5.50 -0.33 -3.83
CA PHE A 101 4.75 0.93 -3.80
C PHE A 101 5.59 2.11 -4.31
N SER A 102 6.84 2.22 -3.83
CA SER A 102 7.72 3.31 -4.24
C SER A 102 8.00 3.28 -5.74
N ARG A 103 8.25 2.07 -6.29
CA ARG A 103 8.45 1.87 -7.73
C ARG A 103 7.20 2.22 -8.53
N HIS A 104 6.02 1.76 -8.07
CA HIS A 104 4.75 1.98 -8.76
C HIS A 104 4.35 3.46 -8.76
N LEU A 105 4.51 4.15 -7.62
CA LEU A 105 4.27 5.59 -7.51
C LEU A 105 5.20 6.40 -8.40
N HIS A 106 6.48 6.03 -8.46
CA HIS A 106 7.43 6.69 -9.35
C HIS A 106 7.02 6.52 -10.82
N ALA A 107 6.56 5.33 -11.22
CA ALA A 107 6.02 5.08 -12.55
C ALA A 107 4.74 5.87 -12.85
N CYS A 108 3.86 6.07 -11.85
CA CYS A 108 2.68 6.93 -11.97
C CYS A 108 3.05 8.41 -12.16
N SER A 109 4.09 8.88 -11.47
CA SER A 109 4.53 10.28 -11.51
C SER A 109 5.34 10.66 -12.76
N LEU A 110 5.97 9.67 -13.40
CA LEU A 110 6.81 9.85 -14.61
C LEU A 110 6.06 9.60 -15.92
N GLY A 111 4.79 9.18 -15.88
CA GLY A 111 3.91 9.09 -17.05
C GLY A 111 3.52 10.48 -17.58
N LYS A 112 4.51 11.23 -18.06
CA LYS A 112 4.35 12.46 -18.83
C LYS A 112 4.11 12.15 -20.30
#